data_AF-A0A060CA64-F1
#
_entry.id   AF-A0A060CA64-F1
#
_cell.length_a   1.000
_cell.length_b   1.000
_cell.length_c   1.000
_cell.angle_alpha   90.00
_cell.angle_beta   90.00
_cell.angle_gamma   90.00
#
_symmetry.space_group_name_H-M   'P 1'
#
loop_
_entity.id
_entity.type
_entity.pdbx_description
1 polymer ?
#
loop_
_entity_poly.entity_id
_entity_poly.type
_entity_poly.pdbx_seq_one_letter_code
_entity_poly.pdbx_strand_id
1 'polypeptide(L)'
;LPKGGMSPYSFFTKLPEESEEQGLFFDQVIIPKFYAIRHLDGGSAAIEYLQERVGLIHYRKEGYRLVQTVDWFSKSNSKLIIKRDLYSLAGHHYASTYFSAKGPYQTDYYNLQGKVIVSEDLVHRGIQLNES
;
A
#
# COMPACT_ATOMS: atom_id res chain seq x y z
N LEU A 1 7.49 11.57 -3.46
CA LEU A 1 8.07 12.46 -4.48
C LEU A 1 8.57 13.71 -3.77
N PRO A 2 9.65 14.36 -4.21
CA PRO A 2 10.03 15.67 -3.68
C PRO A 2 8.91 16.70 -3.94
N LYS A 3 8.90 17.79 -3.17
CA LYS A 3 7.90 18.85 -3.31
C LYS A 3 7.90 19.41 -4.74
N GLY A 4 6.74 19.43 -5.38
CA GLY A 4 6.55 19.86 -6.78
C GLY A 4 6.95 18.83 -7.85
N GLY A 5 7.30 17.59 -7.46
CA GLY A 5 7.59 16.51 -8.39
C GLY A 5 6.32 15.77 -8.82
N MET A 6 6.02 15.77 -10.12
CA MET A 6 4.88 15.04 -10.70
C MET A 6 5.34 13.74 -11.37
N SER A 7 4.55 12.68 -11.20
CA SER A 7 4.68 11.43 -11.98
C SER A 7 3.46 11.24 -12.88
N PRO A 8 3.57 10.48 -13.99
CA PRO A 8 2.41 10.14 -14.80
C PRO A 8 1.28 9.48 -13.97
N TYR A 9 1.64 8.61 -13.02
CA TYR A 9 0.67 7.93 -12.15
C TYR A 9 -0.09 8.92 -11.25
N SER A 10 0.62 9.84 -10.60
CA SER A 10 -0.01 10.87 -9.75
C SER A 10 -0.89 11.82 -10.57
N PHE A 11 -0.50 12.12 -11.81
CA PHE A 11 -1.30 12.93 -12.72
C PHE A 11 -2.65 12.25 -13.06
N PHE A 12 -2.64 11.00 -13.53
CA PHE A 12 -3.88 10.32 -13.93
C PHE A 12 -4.79 9.99 -12.74
N THR A 13 -4.21 9.65 -11.59
CA THR A 13 -4.99 9.31 -10.38
C THR A 13 -5.60 10.53 -9.69
N LYS A 14 -5.22 11.76 -10.08
CA LYS A 14 -5.67 13.01 -9.46
C LYS A 14 -5.45 13.03 -7.94
N LEU A 15 -4.41 12.34 -7.48
CA LEU A 15 -4.04 12.35 -6.08
C LEU A 15 -3.40 13.70 -5.73
N PRO A 16 -3.80 14.35 -4.64
CA PRO A 16 -3.21 15.60 -4.21
C PRO A 16 -1.73 15.37 -3.89
N GLU A 17 -0.88 16.21 -4.45
CA GLU A 17 0.58 16.16 -4.23
C GLU A 17 0.96 16.68 -2.84
N GLU A 18 0.10 17.54 -2.27
CA GLU A 18 0.31 18.18 -0.98
C GLU A 18 -0.86 17.88 -0.04
N SER A 19 -0.54 17.41 1.15
CA SER A 19 -1.40 17.49 2.33
C SER A 19 -0.59 18.08 3.47
N GLU A 20 -1.24 18.80 4.38
CA GLU A 20 -0.64 19.13 5.68
C GLU A 20 -0.32 17.87 6.51
N GLU A 21 -1.01 16.77 6.22
CA GLU A 21 -0.77 15.47 6.83
C GLU A 21 0.60 14.91 6.44
N GLN A 22 1.38 14.52 7.45
CA GLN A 22 2.74 14.00 7.27
C GLN A 22 2.78 12.47 7.08
N GLY A 23 1.69 11.86 6.59
CA GLY A 23 1.59 10.41 6.41
C GLY A 23 0.60 9.75 7.35
N LEU A 24 0.36 8.47 7.10
CA LEU A 24 -0.57 7.66 7.88
C LEU A 24 0.17 7.05 9.07
N PHE A 25 -0.34 7.22 10.29
CA PHE A 25 0.20 6.53 11.45
C PHE A 25 -0.21 5.04 11.41
N PHE A 26 0.64 4.15 11.92
CA PHE A 26 0.48 2.71 11.71
C PHE A 26 -0.86 2.12 12.19
N ASP A 27 -1.47 2.66 13.24
CA ASP A 27 -2.74 2.18 13.79
C ASP A 27 -3.97 2.70 13.01
N GLN A 28 -3.77 3.62 12.07
CA GLN A 28 -4.80 4.19 11.20
C GLN A 28 -4.96 3.43 9.88
N VAL A 29 -4.14 2.39 9.65
CA VAL A 29 -4.29 1.50 8.48
C VAL A 29 -5.68 0.87 8.51
N ILE A 30 -6.43 1.03 7.43
CA ILE A 30 -7.74 0.39 7.29
C ILE A 30 -7.53 -1.12 7.18
N ILE A 31 -8.04 -1.85 8.16
CA ILE A 31 -7.97 -3.31 8.24
C ILE A 31 -9.37 -3.91 8.32
N PRO A 32 -9.56 -5.17 7.89
CA PRO A 32 -10.84 -5.86 8.06
C PRO A 32 -11.31 -5.90 9.51
N LYS A 33 -12.63 -5.96 9.71
CA LYS A 33 -13.24 -6.08 11.04
C LYS A 33 -12.66 -7.28 11.80
N PHE A 34 -12.42 -7.11 13.10
CA PHE A 34 -11.84 -8.10 14.03
C PHE A 34 -10.34 -8.39 13.87
N TYR A 35 -9.67 -7.74 12.92
CA TYR A 35 -8.22 -7.79 12.85
C TYR A 35 -7.64 -6.83 13.90
N ALA A 36 -6.40 -7.07 14.33
CA ALA A 36 -5.71 -6.22 15.28
C ALA A 36 -4.35 -5.78 14.71
N ILE A 37 -3.95 -4.56 15.01
CA ILE A 37 -2.60 -4.05 14.73
C ILE A 37 -1.78 -4.16 16.00
N ARG A 38 -0.62 -4.82 15.92
CA ARG A 38 0.31 -5.00 17.04
C ARG A 38 1.66 -4.42 16.68
N HIS A 39 2.16 -3.51 17.51
CA HIS A 39 3.52 -3.03 17.37
C HIS A 39 4.50 -4.21 17.46
N LEU A 40 5.44 -4.29 16.52
CA LEU A 40 6.43 -5.37 16.49
C LEU A 40 7.79 -4.84 16.97
N ASP A 41 8.31 -3.83 16.28
CA ASP A 41 9.60 -3.21 16.56
C ASP A 41 9.66 -1.77 16.01
N GLY A 42 10.83 -1.14 16.11
CA GLY A 42 11.04 0.22 15.62
C GLY A 42 10.82 0.43 14.11
N GLY A 43 10.72 -0.64 13.31
CA GLY A 43 10.52 -0.58 11.86
C GLY A 43 9.17 -1.12 11.37
N SER A 44 8.39 -1.78 12.23
CA SER A 44 7.19 -2.49 11.76
C SER A 44 6.09 -2.71 12.82
N ALA A 45 4.89 -3.03 12.32
CA ALA A 45 3.77 -3.55 13.11
C ALA A 45 3.15 -4.75 12.39
N ALA A 46 2.71 -5.76 13.14
CA ALA A 46 1.97 -6.89 12.61
C ALA A 46 0.47 -6.58 12.51
N ILE A 47 -0.19 -7.16 11.50
CA ILE A 47 -1.64 -7.26 11.44
C ILE A 47 -1.98 -8.73 11.74
N GLU A 48 -2.87 -8.93 12.72
CA GLU A 48 -3.22 -10.25 13.23
C GLU A 48 -4.71 -10.53 13.14
N TYR A 49 -5.06 -11.80 12.90
CA TYR A 49 -6.42 -12.31 12.98
C TYR A 49 -6.39 -13.65 13.72
N LEU A 50 -7.14 -13.77 14.83
CA LEU A 50 -7.14 -14.98 15.67
C LEU A 50 -5.73 -15.46 16.06
N GLN A 51 -4.84 -14.53 16.41
CA GLN A 51 -3.42 -14.77 16.76
C GLN A 51 -2.51 -15.19 15.59
N GLU A 52 -3.05 -15.31 14.37
CA GLU A 52 -2.26 -15.55 13.16
C GLU A 52 -1.85 -14.23 12.51
N ARG A 53 -0.58 -14.15 12.08
CA ARG A 53 -0.09 -12.99 11.35
C ARG A 53 -0.61 -13.03 9.92
N VAL A 54 -1.41 -12.03 9.56
CA VAL A 54 -2.07 -11.89 8.25
C VAL A 54 -1.55 -10.69 7.46
N GLY A 55 -0.74 -9.84 8.09
CA GLY A 55 -0.02 -8.79 7.39
C GLY A 55 1.11 -8.17 8.20
N LEU A 56 1.87 -7.31 7.54
CA LEU A 56 2.99 -6.57 8.11
C LEU A 56 2.99 -5.14 7.57
N ILE A 57 2.92 -4.18 8.47
CA ILE A 57 3.05 -2.76 8.20
C ILE A 57 4.54 -2.42 8.30
N HIS A 58 5.10 -1.86 7.23
CA HIS A 58 6.46 -1.36 7.20
C HIS A 58 6.46 0.15 7.39
N TYR A 59 7.28 0.63 8.33
CA TYR A 59 7.41 2.06 8.55
C TYR A 59 8.37 2.68 7.55
N ARG A 60 8.18 3.97 7.30
CA ARG A 60 9.15 4.80 6.59
C ARG A 60 10.43 4.92 7.40
N LYS A 61 11.54 5.13 6.69
CA LYS A 61 12.82 5.48 7.30
C LYS A 61 12.77 6.83 8.04
N GLU A 62 12.00 7.78 7.50
CA GLU A 62 11.84 9.12 8.06
C GLU A 62 10.44 9.29 8.66
N GLY A 63 10.39 9.97 9.80
CA GLY A 63 9.19 10.15 10.61
C GLY A 63 8.90 8.97 11.55
N TYR A 64 8.03 9.21 12.53
CA TYR A 64 7.79 8.25 13.61
C TYR A 64 6.61 7.33 13.29
N ARG A 65 6.90 6.04 13.04
CA ARG A 65 5.90 4.96 12.78
C ARG A 65 4.88 5.30 11.68
N LEU A 66 5.33 6.04 10.68
CA LEU A 66 4.54 6.38 9.51
C LEU A 66 4.57 5.24 8.51
N VAL A 67 3.43 4.89 7.94
CA VAL A 67 3.30 3.76 7.02
C VAL A 67 3.98 4.07 5.69
N GLN A 68 4.83 3.15 5.24
CA GLN A 68 5.38 3.12 3.89
C GLN A 68 4.61 2.13 3.03
N THR A 69 4.50 0.88 3.50
CA THR A 69 3.78 -0.19 2.81
C THR A 69 3.10 -1.11 3.81
N VAL A 70 2.09 -1.84 3.34
CA VAL A 70 1.44 -2.92 4.09
C VAL A 70 1.47 -4.18 3.24
N ASP A 71 2.18 -5.19 3.72
CA ASP A 71 2.18 -6.53 3.13
C ASP A 71 1.03 -7.35 3.70
N TRP A 72 0.24 -7.94 2.81
CA TRP A 72 -0.82 -8.88 3.16
C TRP A 72 -0.39 -10.29 2.78
N PHE A 73 -0.57 -11.21 3.73
CA PHE A 73 -0.15 -12.59 3.56
C PHE A 73 -1.30 -13.50 3.14
N SER A 74 -0.95 -14.62 2.51
CA SER A 74 -1.89 -15.69 2.21
C SER A 74 -2.49 -16.25 3.49
N LYS A 75 -3.80 -16.51 3.48
CA LYS A 75 -4.49 -17.19 4.60
C LYS A 75 -3.91 -18.58 4.89
N SER A 76 -3.36 -19.26 3.89
CA SER A 76 -2.75 -20.58 4.03
C SER A 76 -1.29 -20.55 4.47
N ASN A 77 -0.62 -19.40 4.35
CA ASN A 77 0.80 -19.26 4.66
C ASN A 77 1.13 -17.79 4.97
N SER A 78 1.35 -17.49 6.25
CA SER A 78 1.71 -16.17 6.79
C SER A 78 3.08 -15.64 6.34
N LYS A 79 3.84 -16.41 5.55
CA LYS A 79 5.09 -16.00 4.92
C LYS A 79 4.96 -15.62 3.46
N LEU A 80 3.82 -15.92 2.82
CA LEU A 80 3.60 -15.66 1.40
C LEU A 80 2.85 -14.34 1.23
N ILE A 81 3.52 -13.32 0.70
CA ILE A 81 2.88 -12.05 0.33
C ILE A 81 1.99 -12.29 -0.89
N ILE A 82 0.73 -11.84 -0.81
CA ILE A 82 -0.23 -11.89 -1.93
C ILE A 82 -0.55 -10.48 -2.45
N LYS A 83 -0.39 -9.45 -1.62
CA LYS A 83 -0.66 -8.06 -1.95
C LYS A 83 0.23 -7.15 -1.11
N ARG A 84 0.72 -6.07 -1.69
CA ARG A 84 1.42 -4.97 -1.01
C ARG A 84 0.70 -3.67 -1.30
N ASP A 85 0.17 -3.02 -0.27
CA ASP A 85 -0.40 -1.68 -0.38
C ASP A 85 0.69 -0.62 -0.18
N LEU A 86 0.67 0.42 -1.01
CA LEU A 86 1.65 1.50 -1.02
C LEU A 86 1.01 2.81 -0.56
N TYR A 87 1.69 3.51 0.35
CA TYR A 87 1.19 4.74 0.97
C TYR A 87 2.03 5.95 0.55
N SER A 88 1.35 7.02 0.12
CA SER A 88 1.97 8.27 -0.31
C SER A 88 2.51 9.05 0.89
N LEU A 89 3.34 10.07 0.66
CA LEU A 89 3.85 10.90 1.77
C LEU A 89 2.74 11.51 2.63
N ALA A 90 1.61 11.86 2.00
CA ALA A 90 0.38 12.33 2.62
C ALA A 90 -0.37 11.27 3.45
N GLY A 91 -0.09 9.98 3.24
CA GLY A 91 -0.77 8.87 3.94
C GLY A 91 -1.89 8.22 3.13
N HIS A 92 -2.05 8.59 1.86
CA HIS A 92 -3.04 7.97 0.99
C HIS A 92 -2.55 6.62 0.48
N HIS A 93 -3.39 5.57 0.59
CA HIS A 93 -3.19 4.32 -0.13
C HIS A 93 -3.39 4.56 -1.63
N TYR A 94 -2.28 4.69 -2.37
CA TYR A 94 -2.33 5.12 -3.77
C TYR A 94 -2.15 3.99 -4.77
N ALA A 95 -1.58 2.86 -4.34
CA ALA A 95 -1.37 1.72 -5.22
C ALA A 95 -1.34 0.39 -4.45
N SER A 96 -1.56 -0.70 -5.17
CA SER A 96 -1.32 -2.05 -4.67
C SER A 96 -0.58 -2.88 -5.70
N THR A 97 0.46 -3.57 -5.28
CA THR A 97 1.13 -4.61 -6.09
C THR A 97 0.64 -5.99 -5.67
N TYR A 98 0.23 -6.81 -6.62
CA TYR A 98 -0.24 -8.18 -6.42
C TYR A 98 0.84 -9.20 -6.76
N PHE A 99 0.90 -10.26 -5.97
CA PHE A 99 1.96 -11.26 -6.05
C PHE A 99 1.40 -12.64 -6.35
N SER A 100 2.15 -13.38 -7.15
CA SER A 100 1.95 -14.80 -7.41
C SER A 100 3.16 -15.59 -6.88
N ALA A 101 3.14 -16.91 -7.00
CA ALA A 101 4.30 -17.75 -6.70
C ALA A 101 5.56 -17.38 -7.54
N LYS A 102 5.38 -16.72 -8.69
CA LYS A 102 6.49 -16.28 -9.57
C LYS A 102 7.00 -14.87 -9.24
N GLY A 103 6.37 -14.17 -8.29
CA GLY A 103 6.67 -12.77 -7.97
C GLY A 103 5.52 -11.80 -8.29
N PRO A 104 5.78 -10.48 -8.24
CA PRO A 104 4.78 -9.46 -8.52
C PRO A 104 4.35 -9.54 -9.99
N TYR A 105 3.04 -9.45 -10.24
CA TYR A 105 2.49 -9.57 -11.59
C TYR A 105 1.64 -8.37 -12.03
N GLN A 106 1.10 -7.60 -11.09
CA GLN A 106 0.26 -6.45 -11.40
C GLN A 106 0.44 -5.34 -10.36
N THR A 107 0.43 -4.08 -10.78
CA THR A 107 0.26 -2.93 -9.89
C THR A 107 -0.94 -2.10 -10.32
N ASP A 108 -1.90 -1.93 -9.42
CA ASP A 108 -3.03 -1.04 -9.61
C ASP A 108 -2.80 0.28 -8.88
N TYR A 109 -3.09 1.40 -9.55
CA TYR A 109 -3.03 2.75 -9.01
C TYR A 109 -4.43 3.33 -8.89
N TYR A 110 -4.75 3.91 -7.75
CA TYR A 110 -6.09 4.33 -7.39
C TYR A 110 -6.23 5.84 -7.34
N ASN A 111 -7.42 6.35 -7.65
CA ASN A 111 -7.80 7.71 -7.27
C ASN A 111 -8.18 7.80 -5.78
N LEU A 112 -8.52 9.00 -5.30
CA LEU A 112 -8.98 9.24 -3.93
C LEU A 112 -10.25 8.47 -3.53
N GLN A 113 -11.04 8.00 -4.49
CA GLN A 113 -12.24 7.19 -4.23
C GLN A 113 -11.93 5.68 -4.18
N GLY A 114 -10.67 5.28 -4.35
CA GLY A 114 -10.26 3.87 -4.38
C GLY A 114 -10.55 3.17 -5.71
N LYS A 115 -10.93 3.90 -6.78
CA LYS A 115 -11.14 3.33 -8.11
C LYS A 115 -9.80 3.15 -8.81
N VAL A 116 -9.57 1.98 -9.43
CA VAL A 116 -8.39 1.72 -10.27
C VAL A 116 -8.42 2.61 -11.50
N ILE A 117 -7.42 3.49 -11.62
CA ILE A 117 -7.22 4.37 -12.77
C ILE A 117 -6.14 3.84 -13.69
N VAL A 118 -5.04 3.32 -13.15
CA VAL A 118 -3.97 2.71 -13.95
C VAL A 118 -3.76 1.28 -13.46
N SER A 119 -3.68 0.32 -14.36
CA SER A 119 -3.23 -1.04 -14.06
C SER A 119 -2.01 -1.37 -14.92
N GLU A 120 -0.91 -1.73 -14.27
CA GLU A 120 0.33 -2.15 -14.92
C GLU A 120 0.49 -3.67 -14.78
N ASP A 121 0.51 -4.38 -15.91
CA ASP A 121 0.92 -5.79 -15.97
C ASP A 121 2.45 -5.85 -15.96
N LEU A 122 3.02 -6.33 -14.87
CA LEU A 122 4.47 -6.38 -14.67
C LEU A 122 5.14 -7.55 -15.41
N VAL A 123 4.36 -8.55 -15.83
CA VAL A 123 4.85 -9.72 -16.56
C VAL A 123 4.97 -9.40 -18.05
N HIS A 124 3.92 -8.82 -18.63
CA HIS A 124 3.85 -8.48 -20.05
C HIS A 124 4.23 -7.03 -20.35
N ARG A 125 4.50 -6.22 -19.31
CA ARG A 125 4.83 -4.79 -19.42
C ARG A 125 3.72 -3.97 -20.10
N GLY A 126 2.48 -4.40 -19.93
CA GLY A 126 1.29 -3.69 -20.43
C GLY A 126 0.81 -2.65 -19.44
N ILE A 127 0.26 -1.55 -19.93
CA ILE A 127 -0.40 -0.54 -19.09
C ILE A 127 -1.82 -0.33 -19.63
N GLN A 128 -2.79 -0.44 -18.73
CA GLN A 128 -4.18 -0.11 -18.98
C GLN A 128 -4.55 1.16 -18.21
N LEU A 129 -5.10 2.14 -18.93
CA LEU A 129 -5.64 3.37 -18.35
C LEU A 129 -7.17 3.29 -18.37
N ASN A 130 -7.78 3.39 -17.20
CA ASN A 130 -9.23 3.38 -16.99
C ASN A 130 -9.70 4.82 -16.77
N GLU A 131 -9.86 5.58 -17.85
CA GLU A 131 -10.48 6.91 -17.77
C GLU A 131 -11.97 6.79 -17.45
N SER A 132 -12.49 7.77 -16.70
CA SER A 132 -13.92 7.88 -16.35
C SER A 132 -14.53 9.02 -17.11
#